data_AF-A0A935TA32-F1
#
_entry.id   AF-A0A935TA32-F1
#
_cell.length_a   1.000
_cell.length_b   1.000
_cell.length_c   1.000
_cell.angle_alpha   90.00
_cell.angle_beta   90.00
_cell.angle_gamma   90.00
#
_symmetry.space_group_name_H-M   'P 1'
#
loop_
_entity.id
_entity.type
_entity.pdbx_description
1 polymer ?
#
loop_
_entity_poly.entity_id
_entity_poly.type
_entity_poly.pdbx_seq_one_letter_code
_entity_poly.pdbx_strand_id
1 'polypeptide(L)'
;MKRNRFTSRKRISADATELSRLSIGLAESGSKLEDLFWQNRLGELVDKLFQNGDEDDFSGSLDRLFDTHAMAHDDLADTIESHAESCVLSHLGQDFDILLFAAPVLAWSRFSIPTVSIPKSTLQTLKVQLAAHVLAADARLALADYLYSPDQLPHSFVDTWQLMRRLGSDALAGKDLNVDASSMPETNRFLSDTRYLVGALAVRRGQALFHWNETEKSTRETALKEWLKQGGPSFEALLTGCAYEPLLADAYHAACRAADSASRPYSLNASVAFLQATLGQPAESLRAVIGAFHDKRLEEYRIGFGPKDGDVIYHGVVWPLLGIEDETTDIPGEIEATLRKGGLKDVVALDQQFPYEFCDDCGAPLYPNIDGDTVHAEMPEQNNAPSQTLH
;
A
#
# COMPACT_ATOMS: atom_id res chain seq x y z
N MET A 1 -0.35 -40.50 15.98
CA MET A 1 -1.68 -40.00 16.39
C MET A 1 -1.56 -38.50 16.69
N LYS A 2 -1.70 -37.67 15.65
CA LYS A 2 -1.72 -36.21 15.77
C LYS A 2 -3.18 -35.77 15.84
N ARG A 3 -3.47 -34.92 16.81
CA ARG A 3 -4.82 -34.49 17.19
C ARG A 3 -5.35 -33.56 16.09
N ASN A 4 -6.33 -34.03 15.31
CA ASN A 4 -7.08 -33.19 14.37
C ASN A 4 -7.71 -32.03 15.15
N ARG A 5 -7.19 -30.82 14.94
CA ARG A 5 -7.90 -29.59 15.28
C ARG A 5 -9.02 -29.45 14.25
N PHE A 6 -10.22 -29.88 14.61
CA PHE A 6 -11.41 -29.47 13.88
C PHE A 6 -11.47 -27.93 13.94
N THR A 7 -11.41 -27.28 12.79
CA THR A 7 -11.82 -25.88 12.66
C THR A 7 -13.32 -25.85 12.98
N SER A 8 -13.64 -25.40 14.18
CA SER A 8 -15.01 -25.00 14.52
C SER A 8 -15.43 -23.95 13.50
N ARG A 9 -16.33 -24.29 12.55
CA ARG A 9 -17.06 -23.29 11.75
C ARG A 9 -17.69 -22.33 12.76
N LYS A 10 -17.11 -21.13 12.93
CA LYS A 10 -17.71 -20.07 13.74
C LYS A 10 -19.13 -19.89 13.21
N ARG A 11 -20.12 -20.01 14.09
CA ARG A 11 -21.52 -19.75 13.77
C ARG A 11 -21.58 -18.27 13.38
N ILE A 12 -22.00 -17.98 12.15
CA ILE A 12 -22.14 -16.62 11.62
C ILE A 12 -22.95 -15.80 12.63
N SER A 13 -22.42 -14.63 13.00
CA SER A 13 -23.09 -13.75 13.94
C SER A 13 -24.37 -13.16 13.29
N ALA A 14 -25.26 -12.64 14.13
CA ALA A 14 -26.43 -11.93 13.62
C ALA A 14 -26.01 -10.66 12.87
N ASP A 15 -24.98 -9.96 13.35
CA ASP A 15 -24.48 -8.73 12.77
C ASP A 15 -23.78 -9.00 11.41
N ALA A 16 -22.98 -10.06 11.29
CA ALA A 16 -22.38 -10.48 10.01
C ALA A 16 -23.43 -10.86 8.96
N THR A 17 -24.54 -11.50 9.39
CA THR A 17 -25.67 -11.80 8.49
C THR A 17 -26.37 -10.52 8.04
N GLU A 18 -26.52 -9.54 8.94
CA GLU A 18 -27.16 -8.27 8.64
C GLU A 18 -26.29 -7.38 7.74
N LEU A 19 -24.96 -7.36 7.93
CA LEU A 19 -24.03 -6.72 7.00
C LEU A 19 -24.26 -7.23 5.57
N SER A 20 -24.24 -8.55 5.36
CA SER A 20 -24.50 -9.12 4.04
C SER A 20 -25.86 -8.72 3.47
N ARG A 21 -26.90 -8.69 4.30
CA ARG A 21 -28.26 -8.32 3.87
C ARG A 21 -28.34 -6.85 3.44
N LEU A 22 -27.71 -5.95 4.19
CA LEU A 22 -27.69 -4.52 3.90
C LEU A 22 -26.87 -4.22 2.65
N SER A 23 -25.71 -4.86 2.49
CA SER A 23 -24.85 -4.69 1.31
C SER A 23 -25.51 -5.23 0.04
N ILE A 24 -26.22 -6.35 0.09
CA ILE A 24 -27.01 -6.82 -1.07
C ILE A 24 -28.13 -5.82 -1.41
N GLY A 25 -28.81 -5.27 -0.39
CA GLY A 25 -29.82 -4.24 -0.60
C GLY A 25 -29.25 -2.97 -1.26
N LEU A 26 -28.03 -2.58 -0.89
CA LEU A 26 -27.30 -1.48 -1.52
C LEU A 26 -26.92 -1.82 -2.97
N ALA A 27 -26.39 -3.01 -3.23
CA ALA A 27 -25.98 -3.40 -4.58
C ALA A 27 -27.16 -3.53 -5.57
N GLU A 28 -28.36 -3.85 -5.05
CA GLU A 28 -29.60 -3.97 -5.83
C GLU A 28 -30.39 -2.65 -5.94
N SER A 29 -29.87 -1.56 -5.39
CA SER A 29 -30.56 -0.27 -5.34
C SER A 29 -30.85 0.28 -6.75
N GLY A 30 -32.04 0.86 -6.91
CA GLY A 30 -32.49 1.40 -8.20
C GLY A 30 -32.29 2.91 -8.36
N SER A 31 -31.88 3.62 -7.30
CA SER A 31 -31.77 5.08 -7.31
C SER A 31 -30.89 5.62 -6.19
N LYS A 32 -30.32 6.81 -6.39
CA LYS A 32 -29.50 7.53 -5.39
C LYS A 32 -30.16 7.73 -4.03
N LEU A 33 -31.48 7.88 -3.99
CA LEU A 33 -32.20 8.01 -2.72
C LEU A 33 -32.24 6.69 -1.95
N GLU A 34 -32.31 5.59 -2.69
CA GLU A 34 -32.26 4.24 -2.15
C GLU A 34 -30.83 3.88 -1.73
N ASP A 35 -29.82 4.27 -2.52
CA ASP A 35 -28.40 4.14 -2.15
C ASP A 35 -28.15 4.80 -0.79
N LEU A 36 -28.55 6.06 -0.63
CA LEU A 36 -28.36 6.80 0.61
C LEU A 36 -29.09 6.15 1.79
N PHE A 37 -30.28 5.58 1.56
CA PHE A 37 -31.01 4.86 2.59
C PHE A 37 -30.27 3.60 3.07
N TRP A 38 -29.74 2.80 2.14
CA TRP A 38 -28.99 1.59 2.46
C TRP A 38 -27.62 1.90 3.06
N GLN A 39 -26.89 2.86 2.48
CA GLN A 39 -25.59 3.33 2.97
C GLN A 39 -25.68 3.83 4.41
N ASN A 40 -26.70 4.65 4.75
CA ASN A 40 -26.86 5.13 6.13
C ASN A 40 -27.08 3.96 7.12
N ARG A 41 -27.91 2.98 6.76
CA ARG A 41 -28.16 1.81 7.64
C ARG A 41 -26.95 0.89 7.76
N LEU A 42 -26.23 0.69 6.65
CA LEU A 42 -25.00 -0.10 6.64
C LEU A 42 -23.93 0.59 7.48
N GLY A 43 -23.74 1.90 7.29
CA GLY A 43 -22.84 2.73 8.08
C GLY A 43 -23.13 2.71 9.57
N GLU A 44 -24.41 2.80 9.98
CA GLU A 44 -24.80 2.67 11.39
C GLU A 44 -24.37 1.33 12.01
N LEU A 45 -24.49 0.22 11.27
CA LEU A 45 -24.06 -1.10 11.74
C LEU A 45 -22.53 -1.21 11.76
N VAL A 46 -21.85 -0.70 10.73
CA VAL A 46 -20.38 -0.67 10.66
C VAL A 46 -19.80 0.13 11.83
N ASP A 47 -20.34 1.33 12.12
CA ASP A 47 -19.91 2.16 13.25
C ASP A 47 -20.10 1.44 14.60
N LYS A 48 -21.19 0.69 14.77
CA LYS A 48 -21.43 -0.13 15.96
C LYS A 48 -20.37 -1.22 16.09
N LEU A 49 -20.04 -1.91 15.01
CA LEU A 49 -19.03 -2.99 15.02
C LEU A 49 -17.63 -2.46 15.29
N PHE A 50 -17.27 -1.28 14.76
CA PHE A 50 -16.02 -0.61 15.11
C PHE A 50 -15.92 -0.28 16.60
N GLN A 51 -17.01 0.25 17.19
CA GLN A 51 -17.05 0.57 18.62
C GLN A 51 -16.89 -0.67 19.52
N ASN A 52 -17.37 -1.82 19.06
CA ASN A 52 -17.26 -3.08 19.77
C ASN A 52 -15.92 -3.80 19.52
N GLY A 53 -15.21 -3.46 18.45
CA GLY A 53 -14.00 -4.16 18.02
C GLY A 53 -14.27 -5.50 17.32
N ASP A 54 -15.41 -5.63 16.65
CA ASP A 54 -15.91 -6.88 16.06
C ASP A 54 -15.30 -7.16 14.66
N GLU A 55 -13.96 -7.22 14.54
CA GLU A 55 -13.25 -7.39 13.25
C GLU A 55 -13.65 -8.69 12.51
N ASP A 56 -13.87 -9.78 13.26
CA ASP A 56 -14.26 -11.09 12.72
C ASP A 56 -15.55 -11.02 11.87
N ASP A 57 -16.47 -10.12 12.23
CA ASP A 57 -17.75 -9.97 11.52
C ASP A 57 -17.55 -9.27 10.17
N PHE A 58 -16.60 -8.33 10.06
CA PHE A 58 -16.21 -7.73 8.78
C PHE A 58 -15.60 -8.76 7.85
N SER A 59 -14.54 -9.46 8.30
CA SER A 59 -13.87 -10.46 7.47
C SER A 59 -14.83 -11.58 7.04
N GLY A 60 -15.64 -12.08 7.97
CA GLY A 60 -16.60 -13.15 7.67
C GLY A 60 -17.70 -12.75 6.68
N SER A 61 -18.14 -11.49 6.69
CA SER A 61 -19.12 -10.99 5.73
C SER A 61 -18.52 -10.73 4.35
N LEU A 62 -17.30 -10.16 4.29
CA LEU A 62 -16.57 -9.96 3.04
C LEU A 62 -16.30 -11.29 2.34
N ASP A 63 -15.67 -12.26 3.02
CA ASP A 63 -15.36 -13.58 2.45
C ASP A 63 -16.60 -14.24 1.82
N ARG A 64 -17.74 -14.17 2.51
CA ARG A 64 -18.99 -14.74 2.02
C ARG A 64 -19.52 -14.02 0.78
N LEU A 65 -19.51 -12.69 0.78
CA LEU A 65 -20.02 -11.91 -0.34
C LEU A 65 -19.09 -12.02 -1.55
N PHE A 66 -17.78 -12.18 -1.35
CA PHE A 66 -16.83 -12.41 -2.43
C PHE A 66 -17.23 -13.62 -3.29
N ASP A 67 -17.60 -14.73 -2.64
CA ASP A 67 -18.03 -15.96 -3.33
C ASP A 67 -19.45 -15.88 -3.93
N THR A 68 -20.32 -15.01 -3.40
CA THR A 68 -21.78 -15.09 -3.67
C THR A 68 -22.39 -13.87 -4.35
N HIS A 69 -21.80 -12.69 -4.20
CA HIS A 69 -22.34 -11.42 -4.70
C HIS A 69 -21.27 -10.32 -4.79
N ALA A 70 -20.47 -10.31 -5.88
CA ALA A 70 -19.34 -9.40 -6.07
C ALA A 70 -19.66 -7.91 -5.84
N MET A 71 -20.75 -7.38 -6.41
CA MET A 71 -21.10 -5.97 -6.20
C MET A 71 -21.39 -5.62 -4.73
N ALA A 72 -21.96 -6.55 -3.97
CA ALA A 72 -22.27 -6.30 -2.56
C ALA A 72 -21.02 -6.45 -1.69
N HIS A 73 -20.08 -7.30 -2.11
CA HIS A 73 -18.75 -7.34 -1.51
C HIS A 73 -18.07 -5.97 -1.65
N ASP A 74 -18.06 -5.41 -2.85
CA ASP A 74 -17.42 -4.12 -3.12
C ASP A 74 -18.10 -2.98 -2.34
N ASP A 75 -19.43 -2.91 -2.35
CA ASP A 75 -20.19 -1.94 -1.55
C ASP A 75 -19.92 -2.07 -0.04
N LEU A 76 -19.76 -3.30 0.47
CA LEU A 76 -19.42 -3.54 1.88
C LEU A 76 -17.99 -3.07 2.17
N ALA A 77 -17.03 -3.44 1.32
CA ALA A 77 -15.62 -3.08 1.47
C ALA A 77 -15.46 -1.55 1.46
N ASP A 78 -16.05 -0.87 0.48
CA ASP A 78 -16.04 0.59 0.38
C ASP A 78 -16.65 1.26 1.61
N THR A 79 -17.75 0.72 2.14
CA THR A 79 -18.39 1.27 3.34
C THR A 79 -17.51 1.07 4.58
N ILE A 80 -16.91 -0.11 4.75
CA ILE A 80 -16.01 -0.39 5.88
C ILE A 80 -14.77 0.51 5.81
N GLU A 81 -14.11 0.59 4.65
CA GLU A 81 -12.94 1.45 4.45
C GLU A 81 -13.27 2.92 4.76
N SER A 82 -14.36 3.44 4.20
CA SER A 82 -14.81 4.82 4.39
C SER A 82 -15.05 5.15 5.87
N HIS A 83 -15.70 4.25 6.62
CA HIS A 83 -15.94 4.44 8.04
C HIS A 83 -14.69 4.17 8.91
N ALA A 84 -13.74 3.35 8.44
CA ALA A 84 -12.46 3.15 9.12
C ALA A 84 -11.56 4.39 9.03
N GLU A 85 -11.55 5.07 7.88
CA GLU A 85 -10.66 6.22 7.65
C GLU A 85 -11.33 7.58 7.87
N SER A 86 -12.65 7.67 8.06
CA SER A 86 -13.33 8.96 8.24
C SER A 86 -14.43 8.92 9.31
N CYS A 87 -14.69 10.09 9.93
CA CYS A 87 -15.86 10.26 10.80
C CYS A 87 -16.21 11.74 11.01
N VAL A 88 -17.32 11.98 11.70
CA VAL A 88 -17.66 13.32 12.22
C VAL A 88 -17.33 13.40 13.71
N LEU A 89 -16.60 14.44 14.10
CA LEU A 89 -16.31 14.76 15.50
C LEU A 89 -16.85 16.15 15.88
N SER A 90 -17.57 16.24 16.99
CA SER A 90 -17.96 17.52 17.57
C SER A 90 -16.87 18.06 18.50
N HIS A 91 -16.45 19.31 18.28
CA HIS A 91 -15.45 19.98 19.10
C HIS A 91 -15.84 21.45 19.31
N LEU A 92 -15.90 21.88 20.59
CA LEU A 92 -16.31 23.24 20.99
C LEU A 92 -17.63 23.71 20.36
N GLY A 93 -18.61 22.80 20.25
CA GLY A 93 -19.95 23.11 19.71
C GLY A 93 -20.01 23.20 18.17
N GLN A 94 -18.97 22.77 17.47
CA GLN A 94 -18.92 22.70 16.02
C GLN A 94 -18.57 21.28 15.55
N ASP A 95 -19.22 20.82 14.48
CA ASP A 95 -18.92 19.53 13.86
C ASP A 95 -17.79 19.66 12.82
N PHE A 96 -16.90 18.67 12.83
CA PHE A 96 -15.78 18.55 11.92
C PHE A 96 -15.82 17.21 11.20
N ASP A 97 -15.57 17.24 9.90
CA ASP A 97 -15.26 16.05 9.12
C ASP A 97 -13.78 15.72 9.32
N ILE A 98 -13.51 14.47 9.69
CA ILE A 98 -12.18 13.92 9.95
C ILE A 98 -11.86 12.93 8.85
N LEU A 99 -10.64 13.01 8.32
CA LEU A 99 -10.10 12.03 7.39
C LEU A 99 -8.69 11.62 7.81
N LEU A 100 -8.48 10.32 8.01
CA LEU A 100 -7.17 9.69 8.09
C LEU A 100 -6.58 9.67 6.69
N PHE A 101 -5.32 10.07 6.59
CA PHE A 101 -4.59 10.13 5.34
C PHE A 101 -3.20 9.51 5.51
N ALA A 102 -2.61 9.09 4.39
CA ALA A 102 -1.21 8.72 4.35
C ALA A 102 -0.48 9.52 3.26
N ALA A 103 0.80 9.80 3.49
CA ALA A 103 1.75 10.32 2.52
C ALA A 103 2.84 9.27 2.31
N PRO A 104 2.70 8.40 1.29
CA PRO A 104 3.68 7.36 1.01
C PRO A 104 4.99 7.93 0.47
N VAL A 105 6.08 7.22 0.69
CA VAL A 105 7.41 7.52 0.19
C VAL A 105 8.03 6.20 -0.27
N LEU A 106 8.16 6.03 -1.58
CA LEU A 106 8.89 4.90 -2.14
C LEU A 106 10.37 5.08 -1.82
N ALA A 107 11.05 4.02 -1.41
CA ALA A 107 12.45 4.08 -1.09
C ALA A 107 13.18 2.82 -1.51
N TRP A 108 14.44 2.95 -1.95
CA TRP A 108 15.31 1.80 -2.12
C TRP A 108 16.71 2.07 -1.58
N SER A 109 17.36 1.03 -1.07
CA SER A 109 18.72 1.10 -0.54
C SER A 109 19.41 -0.24 -0.60
N ARG A 110 20.75 -0.21 -0.68
CA ARG A 110 21.60 -1.40 -0.47
C ARG A 110 21.61 -1.89 0.98
N PHE A 111 21.14 -1.05 1.90
CA PHE A 111 21.01 -1.33 3.32
C PHE A 111 19.53 -1.38 3.71
N SER A 112 19.24 -1.57 4.99
CA SER A 112 17.88 -1.49 5.51
C SER A 112 17.28 -0.11 5.29
N ILE A 113 16.09 -0.05 4.72
CA ILE A 113 15.30 1.18 4.61
C ILE A 113 14.74 1.49 6.02
N PRO A 114 15.04 2.65 6.61
CA PRO A 114 14.76 2.91 8.02
C PRO A 114 13.27 3.11 8.29
N THR A 115 12.82 2.69 9.47
CA THR A 115 11.56 3.11 10.11
C THR A 115 11.92 3.82 11.41
N VAL A 116 11.52 5.08 11.55
CA VAL A 116 12.14 5.96 12.55
C VAL A 116 11.12 6.92 13.15
N SER A 117 11.32 7.25 14.42
CA SER A 117 10.68 8.42 15.03
C SER A 117 11.14 9.69 14.31
N ILE A 118 10.17 10.54 13.97
CA ILE A 118 10.41 11.78 13.24
C ILE A 118 10.75 12.88 14.26
N PRO A 119 11.92 13.55 14.15
CA PRO A 119 12.25 14.65 15.04
C PRO A 119 11.21 15.78 14.96
N LYS A 120 10.90 16.41 16.08
CA LYS A 120 9.86 17.46 16.16
C LYS A 120 10.04 18.57 15.11
N SER A 121 11.26 19.01 14.85
CA SER A 121 11.54 20.03 13.82
C SER A 121 11.15 19.55 12.43
N THR A 122 11.50 18.31 12.07
CA THR A 122 11.15 17.70 10.78
C THR A 122 9.66 17.49 10.66
N LEU A 123 9.00 17.02 11.74
CA LEU A 123 7.55 16.86 11.78
C LEU A 123 6.83 18.19 11.53
N GLN A 124 7.27 19.28 12.18
CA GLN A 124 6.68 20.60 11.95
C GLN A 124 6.90 21.09 10.51
N THR A 125 8.07 20.85 9.91
CA THR A 125 8.30 21.17 8.50
C THR A 125 7.34 20.40 7.60
N LEU A 126 7.19 19.10 7.80
CA LEU A 126 6.25 18.26 7.05
C LEU A 126 4.81 18.78 7.17
N LYS A 127 4.37 19.17 8.38
CA LYS A 127 3.04 19.78 8.61
C LYS A 127 2.86 21.06 7.81
N VAL A 128 3.84 21.96 7.82
CA VAL A 128 3.79 23.22 7.06
C VAL A 128 3.66 22.94 5.57
N GLN A 129 4.42 21.99 5.03
CA GLN A 129 4.40 21.69 3.61
C GLN A 129 3.12 20.97 3.17
N LEU A 130 2.59 20.07 3.98
CA LEU A 130 1.28 19.45 3.74
C LEU A 130 0.15 20.51 3.75
N ALA A 131 0.14 21.39 4.75
CA ALA A 131 -0.84 22.47 4.84
C ALA A 131 -0.74 23.48 3.69
N ALA A 132 0.46 23.73 3.16
CA ALA A 132 0.68 24.69 2.09
C ALA A 132 0.33 24.15 0.69
N HIS A 133 0.42 22.83 0.48
CA HIS A 133 0.43 22.27 -0.87
C HIS A 133 -0.57 21.14 -1.10
N VAL A 134 -1.09 20.51 -0.04
CA VAL A 134 -1.92 19.30 -0.16
C VAL A 134 -3.28 19.49 0.50
N LEU A 135 -3.31 19.99 1.74
CA LEU A 135 -4.53 20.14 2.53
C LEU A 135 -5.26 21.45 2.22
N ALA A 136 -6.57 21.49 2.47
CA ALA A 136 -7.34 22.74 2.38
C ALA A 136 -6.87 23.77 3.42
N ALA A 137 -7.08 25.06 3.14
CA ALA A 137 -6.51 26.17 3.91
C ALA A 137 -6.94 26.19 5.39
N ASP A 138 -8.17 25.77 5.68
CA ASP A 138 -8.73 25.72 7.04
C ASP A 138 -8.61 24.33 7.71
N ALA A 139 -7.88 23.39 7.09
CA ALA A 139 -7.68 22.06 7.65
C ALA A 139 -6.78 22.10 8.88
N ARG A 140 -7.26 21.52 9.98
CA ARG A 140 -6.42 21.22 11.15
C ARG A 140 -5.71 19.89 10.92
N LEU A 141 -4.48 19.78 11.36
CA LEU A 141 -3.61 18.64 11.06
C LEU A 141 -2.94 18.09 12.32
N ALA A 142 -3.03 16.77 12.49
CA ALA A 142 -2.15 15.97 13.35
C ALA A 142 -1.40 14.94 12.53
N LEU A 143 -0.13 14.74 12.86
CA LEU A 143 0.70 13.66 12.32
C LEU A 143 1.08 12.68 13.43
N ALA A 144 1.29 11.42 13.07
CA ALA A 144 2.08 10.50 13.88
C ALA A 144 3.56 10.87 13.75
N ASP A 145 4.29 10.95 14.87
CA ASP A 145 5.71 11.29 14.88
C ASP A 145 6.62 10.09 14.53
N TYR A 146 6.19 9.29 13.56
CA TYR A 146 6.87 8.06 13.15
C TYR A 146 6.69 7.79 11.66
N LEU A 147 7.73 7.27 11.03
CA LEU A 147 7.75 6.86 9.63
C LEU A 147 7.62 5.34 9.54
N TYR A 148 6.44 4.87 9.14
CA TYR A 148 6.04 3.46 9.17
C TYR A 148 6.52 2.70 7.93
N SER A 149 6.82 1.40 8.08
CA SER A 149 6.79 0.43 6.96
C SER A 149 5.38 -0.13 6.77
N PRO A 150 5.10 -0.90 5.69
CA PRO A 150 3.81 -1.57 5.53
C PRO A 150 3.48 -2.48 6.72
N ASP A 151 4.46 -3.28 7.18
CA ASP A 151 4.32 -4.19 8.34
C ASP A 151 4.02 -3.51 9.68
N GLN A 152 4.13 -2.18 9.75
CA GLN A 152 3.90 -1.38 10.96
C GLN A 152 2.61 -0.57 10.89
N LEU A 153 1.91 -0.59 9.75
CA LEU A 153 0.59 0.01 9.61
C LEU A 153 -0.48 -0.82 10.36
N PRO A 154 -1.65 -0.24 10.65
CA PRO A 154 -2.81 -1.00 11.11
C PRO A 154 -3.10 -2.24 10.24
N HIS A 155 -3.26 -3.39 10.88
CA HIS A 155 -3.49 -4.67 10.19
C HIS A 155 -4.97 -5.05 10.05
N SER A 156 -5.87 -4.23 10.59
CA SER A 156 -7.30 -4.49 10.63
C SER A 156 -8.09 -3.19 10.41
N PHE A 157 -9.36 -3.31 10.03
CA PHE A 157 -10.22 -2.14 9.89
C PHE A 157 -10.46 -1.47 11.24
N VAL A 158 -10.63 -2.26 12.31
CA VAL A 158 -10.75 -1.75 13.68
C VAL A 158 -9.51 -0.97 14.11
N ASP A 159 -8.30 -1.46 13.83
CA ASP A 159 -7.07 -0.73 14.17
C ASP A 159 -6.95 0.57 13.38
N THR A 160 -7.33 0.56 12.10
CA THR A 160 -7.36 1.75 11.24
C THR A 160 -8.33 2.79 11.79
N TRP A 161 -9.53 2.36 12.18
CA TRP A 161 -10.54 3.18 12.84
C TRP A 161 -10.04 3.79 14.15
N GLN A 162 -9.38 3.00 15.00
CA GLN A 162 -8.82 3.50 16.27
C GLN A 162 -7.73 4.55 16.03
N LEU A 163 -6.86 4.33 15.05
CA LEU A 163 -5.82 5.29 14.67
C LEU A 163 -6.43 6.60 14.14
N MET A 164 -7.43 6.50 13.26
CA MET A 164 -8.20 7.64 12.75
C MET A 164 -8.83 8.46 13.88
N ARG A 165 -9.51 7.80 14.83
CA ARG A 165 -10.17 8.47 15.97
C ARG A 165 -9.17 9.20 16.86
N ARG A 166 -8.00 8.61 17.09
CA ARG A 166 -6.94 9.20 17.92
C ARG A 166 -6.31 10.41 17.23
N LEU A 167 -5.84 10.25 16.00
CA LEU A 167 -5.26 11.35 15.22
C LEU A 167 -6.26 12.47 14.96
N GLY A 168 -7.53 12.15 14.68
CA GLY A 168 -8.59 13.14 14.51
C GLY A 168 -8.82 13.98 15.77
N SER A 169 -8.82 13.34 16.94
CA SER A 169 -8.91 14.05 18.22
C SER A 169 -7.69 14.94 18.47
N ASP A 170 -6.49 14.47 18.13
CA ASP A 170 -5.25 15.24 18.25
C ASP A 170 -5.25 16.44 17.29
N ALA A 171 -5.76 16.29 16.06
CA ALA A 171 -5.88 17.37 15.08
C ALA A 171 -6.79 18.48 15.59
N LEU A 172 -7.92 18.14 16.21
CA LEU A 172 -8.82 19.11 16.83
C LEU A 172 -8.18 19.81 18.04
N ALA A 173 -7.36 19.08 18.80
CA ALA A 173 -6.65 19.59 19.98
C ALA A 173 -5.34 20.36 19.65
N GLY A 174 -4.92 20.40 18.38
CA GLY A 174 -3.66 21.02 17.96
C GLY A 174 -2.43 20.26 18.45
N LYS A 175 -2.52 18.94 18.57
CA LYS A 175 -1.45 18.04 19.00
C LYS A 175 -1.07 17.08 17.88
N ASP A 176 0.04 16.38 18.08
CA ASP A 176 0.52 15.30 17.22
C ASP A 176 0.56 14.01 18.04
N LEU A 177 0.39 12.87 17.35
CA LEU A 177 0.41 11.56 17.98
C LEU A 177 1.86 11.14 18.24
N ASN A 178 2.18 10.89 19.51
CA ASN A 178 3.45 10.28 19.89
C ASN A 178 3.34 8.75 19.80
N VAL A 179 4.22 8.16 18.98
CA VAL A 179 4.30 6.73 18.72
C VAL A 179 5.42 6.11 19.55
N ASP A 180 5.11 5.02 20.24
CA ASP A 180 6.12 4.23 20.93
C ASP A 180 6.86 3.32 19.93
N ALA A 181 7.98 3.83 19.40
CA ALA A 181 8.83 3.09 18.47
C ALA A 181 9.33 1.75 19.03
N SER A 182 9.40 1.59 20.36
CA SER A 182 9.87 0.33 20.97
C SER A 182 8.83 -0.79 20.92
N SER A 183 7.56 -0.44 20.70
CA SER A 183 6.47 -1.40 20.50
C SER A 183 6.29 -1.85 19.05
N MET A 184 7.02 -1.23 18.11
CA MET A 184 6.89 -1.54 16.69
C MET A 184 7.58 -2.86 16.34
N PRO A 185 6.97 -3.70 15.49
CA PRO A 185 7.62 -4.90 15.00
C PRO A 185 8.88 -4.55 14.20
N GLU A 186 9.86 -5.47 14.23
CA GLU A 186 11.01 -5.39 13.34
C GLU A 186 10.54 -5.53 11.89
N THR A 187 11.20 -4.78 11.00
CA THR A 187 10.85 -4.76 9.58
C THR A 187 11.77 -5.64 8.79
N ASN A 188 11.19 -6.29 7.77
CA ASN A 188 11.97 -7.07 6.82
C ASN A 188 12.92 -6.18 6.02
N ARG A 189 14.02 -6.77 5.55
CA ARG A 189 15.03 -6.07 4.76
C ARG A 189 14.75 -6.26 3.28
N PHE A 190 14.09 -5.28 2.69
CA PHE A 190 13.85 -5.22 1.25
C PHE A 190 14.81 -4.25 0.56
N LEU A 191 15.17 -4.55 -0.69
CA LEU A 191 15.93 -3.63 -1.54
C LEU A 191 15.13 -2.35 -1.78
N SER A 192 13.83 -2.51 -2.07
CA SER A 192 12.87 -1.47 -2.39
C SER A 192 11.61 -1.71 -1.56
N ASP A 193 11.10 -0.67 -0.91
CA ASP A 193 9.94 -0.74 -0.03
C ASP A 193 9.32 0.66 0.13
N THR A 194 8.11 0.73 0.71
CA THR A 194 7.40 1.98 0.93
C THR A 194 7.49 2.41 2.39
N ARG A 195 7.58 3.70 2.63
CA ARG A 195 7.45 4.30 3.96
C ARG A 195 6.22 5.20 4.01
N TYR A 196 5.51 5.23 5.13
CA TYR A 196 4.28 6.00 5.27
C TYR A 196 4.42 7.03 6.39
N LEU A 197 4.18 8.29 6.05
CA LEU A 197 3.79 9.30 7.01
C LEU A 197 2.27 9.28 7.15
N VAL A 198 1.76 9.05 8.35
CA VAL A 198 0.32 8.93 8.61
C VAL A 198 -0.16 10.10 9.46
N GLY A 199 -1.36 10.61 9.15
CA GLY A 199 -1.96 11.72 9.88
C GLY A 199 -3.47 11.77 9.73
N ALA A 200 -4.10 12.70 10.43
CA ALA A 200 -5.50 13.04 10.19
C ALA A 200 -5.65 14.53 9.98
N LEU A 201 -6.54 14.87 9.05
CA LEU A 201 -7.01 16.24 8.83
C LEU A 201 -8.42 16.38 9.40
N ALA A 202 -8.73 17.58 9.90
CA ALA A 202 -10.05 17.95 10.40
C ALA A 202 -10.49 19.27 9.80
N VAL A 203 -11.63 19.27 9.12
CA VAL A 203 -12.23 20.47 8.51
C VAL A 203 -13.63 20.66 9.05
N ARG A 204 -14.16 21.88 9.02
CA ARG A 204 -15.57 22.10 9.39
C ARG A 204 -16.46 21.26 8.49
N ARG A 205 -17.54 20.70 9.04
CA ARG A 205 -18.44 19.83 8.29
C ARG A 205 -18.88 20.44 6.95
N GLY A 206 -18.68 19.69 5.87
CA GLY A 206 -19.01 20.08 4.49
C GLY A 206 -18.03 21.04 3.82
N GLN A 207 -16.84 21.26 4.38
CA GLN A 207 -15.78 22.04 3.75
C GLN A 207 -14.80 21.14 2.96
N ALA A 208 -14.00 21.76 2.09
CA ALA A 208 -12.95 21.10 1.33
C ALA A 208 -11.92 20.41 2.26
N LEU A 209 -11.51 19.18 1.91
CA LEU A 209 -10.49 18.42 2.65
C LEU A 209 -9.08 18.73 2.11
N PHE A 210 -8.96 18.77 0.79
CA PHE A 210 -7.71 18.98 0.09
C PHE A 210 -7.70 20.27 -0.73
N HIS A 211 -6.51 20.75 -1.04
CA HIS A 211 -6.31 22.00 -1.77
C HIS A 211 -6.96 21.98 -3.18
N TRP A 212 -6.98 20.82 -3.85
CA TRP A 212 -7.64 20.64 -5.14
C TRP A 212 -9.18 20.56 -5.06
N ASN A 213 -9.76 20.61 -3.86
CA ASN A 213 -11.21 20.74 -3.69
C ASN A 213 -11.67 22.20 -3.58
N GLU A 214 -10.75 23.16 -3.36
CA GLU A 214 -11.10 24.55 -3.07
C GLU A 214 -11.36 25.39 -4.32
N THR A 215 -10.60 25.16 -5.41
CA THR A 215 -10.70 25.95 -6.63
C THR A 215 -10.43 25.11 -7.87
N GLU A 216 -11.05 25.45 -9.00
CA GLU A 216 -10.84 24.77 -10.30
C GLU A 216 -9.39 24.85 -10.83
N LYS A 217 -8.58 25.77 -10.30
CA LYS A 217 -7.18 25.97 -10.74
C LYS A 217 -6.19 25.08 -9.99
N SER A 218 -6.61 24.51 -8.86
CA SER A 218 -5.77 23.62 -8.05
C SER A 218 -6.07 22.19 -8.46
N THR A 219 -5.04 21.47 -8.93
CA THR A 219 -5.16 20.06 -9.34
C THR A 219 -4.24 19.17 -8.54
N ARG A 220 -4.53 17.87 -8.50
CA ARG A 220 -3.70 16.86 -7.83
C ARG A 220 -2.26 16.86 -8.37
N GLU A 221 -2.09 17.07 -9.68
CA GLU A 221 -0.77 17.14 -10.32
C GLU A 221 0.03 18.36 -9.84
N THR A 222 -0.63 19.52 -9.73
CA THR A 222 0.02 20.74 -9.22
C THR A 222 0.39 20.61 -7.73
N ALA A 223 -0.49 20.00 -6.94
CA ALA A 223 -0.25 19.70 -5.53
C ALA A 223 0.93 18.74 -5.36
N LEU A 224 0.96 17.63 -6.11
CA LEU A 224 2.08 16.68 -6.10
C LEU A 224 3.39 17.35 -6.48
N LYS A 225 3.39 18.19 -7.52
CA LYS A 225 4.60 18.90 -7.96
C LYS A 225 5.18 19.79 -6.87
N GLU A 226 4.36 20.59 -6.19
CA GLU A 226 4.85 21.46 -5.12
C GLU A 226 5.17 20.67 -3.84
N TRP A 227 4.43 19.60 -3.53
CA TRP A 227 4.75 18.67 -2.44
C TRP A 227 6.12 18.01 -2.63
N LEU A 228 6.41 17.48 -3.82
CA LEU A 228 7.72 16.91 -4.14
C LEU A 228 8.85 17.94 -3.99
N LYS A 229 8.60 19.17 -4.46
CA LYS A 229 9.61 20.23 -4.48
C LYS A 229 9.91 20.80 -3.09
N GLN A 230 8.88 20.97 -2.25
CA GLN A 230 9.00 21.69 -0.97
C GLN A 230 8.91 20.77 0.24
N GLY A 231 8.05 19.75 0.18
CA GLY A 231 7.88 18.72 1.21
C GLY A 231 8.94 17.63 1.14
N GLY A 232 9.20 17.11 -0.06
CA GLY A 232 10.12 16.00 -0.31
C GLY A 232 11.48 16.09 0.37
N PRO A 233 12.19 17.24 0.31
CA PRO A 233 13.49 17.40 0.98
C PRO A 233 13.48 17.17 2.50
N SER A 234 12.31 17.23 3.15
CA SER A 234 12.16 16.97 4.59
C SER A 234 12.43 15.51 4.96
N PHE A 235 12.33 14.58 4.00
CA PHE A 235 12.59 13.15 4.22
C PHE A 235 14.07 12.76 4.14
N GLU A 236 14.94 13.62 3.61
CA GLU A 236 16.36 13.30 3.37
C GLU A 236 17.10 12.83 4.63
N ALA A 237 16.86 13.54 5.74
CA ALA A 237 17.45 13.20 7.04
C ALA A 237 16.86 11.92 7.66
N LEU A 238 15.64 11.53 7.26
CA LEU A 238 14.97 10.32 7.73
C LEU A 238 15.38 9.09 6.93
N LEU A 239 15.68 9.27 5.64
CA LEU A 239 15.98 8.23 4.66
C LEU A 239 17.44 8.31 4.18
N THR A 240 18.37 8.65 5.08
CA THR A 240 19.78 8.79 4.73
C THR A 240 20.34 7.48 4.18
N GLY A 241 20.93 7.54 2.98
CA GLY A 241 21.46 6.35 2.29
C GLY A 241 20.41 5.58 1.48
N CYS A 242 19.19 6.10 1.38
CA CYS A 242 18.17 5.64 0.45
C CYS A 242 18.05 6.60 -0.73
N ALA A 243 17.77 6.08 -1.91
CA ALA A 243 17.04 6.85 -2.91
C ALA A 243 15.56 6.80 -2.52
N TYR A 244 14.81 7.89 -2.73
CA TYR A 244 13.42 7.96 -2.31
C TYR A 244 12.59 8.86 -3.24
N GLU A 245 11.28 8.60 -3.30
CA GLU A 245 10.29 9.33 -4.08
C GLU A 245 8.98 9.44 -3.28
N PRO A 246 8.67 10.63 -2.71
CA PRO A 246 7.39 10.86 -2.05
C PRO A 246 6.23 10.82 -3.04
N LEU A 247 5.11 10.24 -2.64
CA LEU A 247 3.86 10.27 -3.38
C LEU A 247 2.93 11.37 -2.82
N LEU A 248 1.86 11.67 -3.55
CA LEU A 248 0.85 12.63 -3.09
C LEU A 248 0.14 12.05 -1.85
N ALA A 249 -0.01 12.86 -0.81
CA ALA A 249 -0.83 12.44 0.31
C ALA A 249 -2.31 12.39 -0.08
N ASP A 250 -3.02 11.35 0.35
CA ASP A 250 -4.43 11.12 0.03
C ASP A 250 -5.12 10.38 1.18
N ALA A 251 -6.43 10.20 1.08
CA ALA A 251 -7.19 9.32 1.97
C ALA A 251 -6.45 7.98 2.17
N TYR A 252 -6.42 7.47 3.39
CA TYR A 252 -5.51 6.41 3.82
C TYR A 252 -5.53 5.19 2.88
N HIS A 253 -6.69 4.61 2.60
CA HIS A 253 -6.81 3.45 1.74
C HIS A 253 -6.45 3.76 0.28
N ALA A 254 -6.83 4.93 -0.23
CA ALA A 254 -6.47 5.39 -1.58
C ALA A 254 -4.95 5.61 -1.73
N ALA A 255 -4.31 6.19 -0.72
CA ALA A 255 -2.86 6.41 -0.68
C ALA A 255 -2.10 5.08 -0.63
N CYS A 256 -2.58 4.10 0.14
CA CYS A 256 -1.99 2.75 0.16
C CYS A 256 -2.08 2.07 -1.22
N ARG A 257 -3.27 2.05 -1.86
CA ARG A 257 -3.43 1.50 -3.21
C ARG A 257 -2.56 2.20 -4.27
N ALA A 258 -2.43 3.52 -4.17
CA ALA A 258 -1.57 4.30 -5.06
C ALA A 258 -0.09 3.96 -4.84
N ALA A 259 0.32 3.74 -3.59
CA ALA A 259 1.67 3.30 -3.25
C ALA A 259 1.97 1.90 -3.77
N ASP A 260 1.06 0.93 -3.59
CA ASP A 260 1.20 -0.42 -4.12
C ASP A 260 1.40 -0.37 -5.64
N SER A 261 0.54 0.38 -6.34
CA SER A 261 0.64 0.56 -7.79
C SER A 261 1.97 1.18 -8.22
N ALA A 262 2.43 2.22 -7.53
CA ALA A 262 3.67 2.92 -7.86
C ALA A 262 4.94 2.15 -7.44
N SER A 263 4.83 1.25 -6.46
CA SER A 263 5.95 0.44 -5.97
C SER A 263 6.45 -0.56 -7.01
N ARG A 264 5.55 -1.10 -7.85
CA ARG A 264 5.88 -2.10 -8.89
C ARG A 264 6.91 -1.59 -9.92
N PRO A 265 6.70 -0.44 -10.61
CA PRO A 265 7.72 0.08 -11.49
C PRO A 265 8.94 0.63 -10.73
N TYR A 266 8.76 1.10 -9.49
CA TYR A 266 9.87 1.60 -8.68
C TYR A 266 10.84 0.47 -8.29
N SER A 267 10.33 -0.72 -7.92
CA SER A 267 11.15 -1.87 -7.56
C SER A 267 12.00 -2.37 -8.73
N LEU A 268 11.44 -2.43 -9.95
CA LEU A 268 12.22 -2.79 -11.16
C LEU A 268 13.37 -1.81 -11.39
N ASN A 269 13.11 -0.50 -11.29
CA ASN A 269 14.15 0.52 -11.47
C ASN A 269 15.21 0.44 -10.36
N ALA A 270 14.79 0.20 -9.12
CA ALA A 270 15.68 -0.02 -7.99
C ALA A 270 16.58 -1.24 -8.20
N SER A 271 16.04 -2.36 -8.70
CA SER A 271 16.79 -3.57 -9.01
C SER A 271 17.83 -3.36 -10.12
N VAL A 272 17.49 -2.64 -11.19
CA VAL A 272 18.47 -2.28 -12.23
C VAL A 272 19.58 -1.41 -11.64
N ALA A 273 19.23 -0.35 -10.91
CA ALA A 273 20.21 0.54 -10.29
C ALA A 273 21.12 -0.18 -9.28
N PHE A 274 20.55 -1.09 -8.50
CA PHE A 274 21.26 -1.95 -7.57
C PHE A 274 22.28 -2.84 -8.27
N LEU A 275 21.88 -3.53 -9.34
CA LEU A 275 22.75 -4.41 -10.11
C LEU A 275 23.87 -3.62 -10.80
N GLN A 276 23.56 -2.46 -11.39
CA GLN A 276 24.58 -1.59 -11.99
C GLN A 276 25.63 -1.16 -10.95
N ALA A 277 25.17 -0.73 -9.77
CA ALA A 277 26.05 -0.29 -8.70
C ALA A 277 26.86 -1.44 -8.08
N THR A 278 26.30 -2.65 -8.04
CA THR A 278 26.93 -3.82 -7.41
C THR A 278 27.92 -4.51 -8.35
N LEU A 279 27.59 -4.62 -9.63
CA LEU A 279 28.43 -5.27 -10.65
C LEU A 279 29.44 -4.31 -11.29
N GLY A 280 29.22 -2.98 -11.17
CA GLY A 280 30.03 -1.98 -11.86
C GLY A 280 29.84 -2.01 -13.38
N GLN A 281 28.68 -2.47 -13.84
CA GLN A 281 28.36 -2.66 -15.25
C GLN A 281 27.16 -1.79 -15.67
N PRO A 282 27.08 -1.38 -16.95
CA PRO A 282 25.94 -0.64 -17.45
C PRO A 282 24.69 -1.54 -17.60
N ALA A 283 23.49 -0.95 -17.65
CA ALA A 283 22.24 -1.71 -17.78
C ALA A 283 22.19 -2.54 -19.07
N GLU A 284 22.92 -2.14 -20.13
CA GLU A 284 23.00 -2.89 -21.38
C GLU A 284 23.73 -4.23 -21.30
N SER A 285 24.48 -4.51 -20.23
CA SER A 285 25.06 -5.84 -20.00
C SER A 285 24.11 -6.78 -19.25
N LEU A 286 22.94 -6.29 -18.85
CA LEU A 286 21.92 -7.05 -18.16
C LEU A 286 20.81 -7.48 -19.13
N ARG A 287 20.17 -8.60 -18.80
CA ARG A 287 18.90 -9.05 -19.36
C ARG A 287 17.86 -9.14 -18.26
N ALA A 288 16.62 -8.81 -18.59
CA ALA A 288 15.46 -9.12 -17.77
C ALA A 288 14.57 -10.13 -18.50
N VAL A 289 14.15 -11.17 -17.79
CA VAL A 289 13.25 -12.21 -18.30
C VAL A 289 11.95 -12.16 -17.51
N ILE A 290 10.82 -12.03 -18.19
CA ILE A 290 9.48 -11.92 -17.61
C ILE A 290 8.77 -13.26 -17.80
N GLY A 291 8.23 -13.81 -16.71
CA GLY A 291 7.45 -15.04 -16.73
C GLY A 291 6.15 -14.89 -15.95
N ALA A 292 5.09 -15.53 -16.43
CA ALA A 292 3.77 -15.53 -15.81
C ALA A 292 3.59 -16.78 -14.93
N PHE A 293 3.33 -16.60 -13.63
CA PHE A 293 3.27 -17.69 -12.65
C PHE A 293 1.83 -18.00 -12.26
N HIS A 294 1.46 -19.28 -12.34
CA HIS A 294 0.09 -19.76 -12.18
C HIS A 294 0.01 -20.86 -11.11
N ASP A 295 -1.00 -20.79 -10.24
CA ASP A 295 -1.51 -21.97 -9.53
C ASP A 295 -2.77 -22.47 -10.26
N LYS A 296 -3.95 -22.00 -9.86
CA LYS A 296 -5.21 -22.28 -10.57
C LYS A 296 -5.55 -21.24 -11.63
N ARG A 297 -5.00 -20.04 -11.47
CA ARG A 297 -5.11 -18.86 -12.33
C ARG A 297 -3.75 -18.17 -12.33
N LEU A 298 -3.58 -17.16 -13.18
CA LEU A 298 -2.46 -16.24 -13.05
C LEU A 298 -2.48 -15.60 -11.66
N GLU A 299 -1.38 -15.78 -10.92
CA GLU A 299 -1.22 -15.21 -9.57
C GLU A 299 -0.32 -13.97 -9.61
N GLU A 300 0.81 -14.03 -10.32
CA GLU A 300 1.76 -12.92 -10.43
C GLU A 300 2.67 -13.07 -11.64
N TYR A 301 3.39 -11.99 -11.97
CA TYR A 301 4.54 -12.06 -12.86
C TYR A 301 5.83 -12.05 -12.04
N ARG A 302 6.85 -12.73 -12.51
CA ARG A 302 8.21 -12.64 -11.93
C ARG A 302 9.21 -12.25 -12.99
N ILE A 303 10.14 -11.39 -12.59
CA ILE A 303 11.18 -10.85 -13.44
C ILE A 303 12.53 -11.33 -12.92
N GLY A 304 13.23 -12.16 -13.70
CA GLY A 304 14.61 -12.55 -13.44
C GLY A 304 15.59 -11.59 -14.10
N PHE A 305 16.58 -11.10 -13.36
CA PHE A 305 17.66 -10.24 -13.86
C PHE A 305 18.98 -11.01 -13.87
N GLY A 306 19.65 -11.04 -15.02
CA GLY A 306 20.90 -11.77 -15.20
C GLY A 306 21.85 -11.10 -16.20
N PRO A 307 23.00 -11.72 -16.51
CA PRO A 307 23.89 -11.25 -17.55
C PRO A 307 23.24 -11.44 -18.93
N LYS A 308 23.50 -10.53 -19.85
CA LYS A 308 22.97 -10.60 -21.22
C LYS A 308 23.32 -11.89 -21.96
N ASP A 309 24.53 -12.40 -21.75
CA ASP A 309 25.07 -13.54 -22.48
C ASP A 309 25.07 -14.84 -21.65
N GLY A 310 24.21 -14.93 -20.63
CA GLY A 310 24.08 -16.12 -19.78
C GLY A 310 22.65 -16.35 -19.27
N ASP A 311 22.49 -17.40 -18.49
CA ASP A 311 21.23 -17.95 -17.97
C ASP A 311 21.09 -17.80 -16.44
N VAL A 312 22.17 -17.43 -15.75
CA VAL A 312 22.17 -17.21 -14.29
C VAL A 312 21.31 -15.99 -13.93
N ILE A 313 20.49 -16.11 -12.89
CA ILE A 313 19.72 -15.01 -12.32
C ILE A 313 20.45 -14.44 -11.11
N TYR A 314 20.82 -13.16 -11.18
CA TYR A 314 21.47 -12.43 -10.09
C TYR A 314 20.48 -11.87 -9.08
N HIS A 315 19.31 -11.47 -9.57
CA HIS A 315 18.29 -10.82 -8.76
C HIS A 315 16.92 -11.04 -9.38
N GLY A 316 15.87 -11.00 -8.57
CA GLY A 316 14.51 -11.17 -9.04
C GLY A 316 13.54 -10.20 -8.40
N VAL A 317 12.48 -9.86 -9.13
CA VAL A 317 11.38 -9.01 -8.66
C VAL A 317 10.07 -9.72 -8.92
N VAL A 318 9.20 -9.74 -7.91
CA VAL A 318 7.81 -10.15 -8.07
C VAL A 318 6.98 -8.93 -8.45
N TRP A 319 6.12 -9.09 -9.45
CA TRP A 319 5.14 -8.11 -9.87
C TRP A 319 3.75 -8.66 -9.56
N PRO A 320 3.16 -8.25 -8.42
CA PRO A 320 1.83 -8.70 -8.05
C PRO A 320 0.76 -8.08 -8.96
N LEU A 321 -0.31 -8.83 -9.17
CA LEU A 321 -1.53 -8.32 -9.81
C LEU A 321 -2.31 -7.47 -8.80
N LEU A 322 -2.80 -6.32 -9.24
CA LEU A 322 -3.56 -5.38 -8.42
C LEU A 322 -4.99 -5.23 -8.95
N GLY A 323 -5.97 -5.21 -8.03
CA GLY A 323 -7.36 -4.97 -8.35
C GLY A 323 -7.95 -6.03 -9.31
N ILE A 324 -8.39 -5.57 -10.48
CA ILE A 324 -9.03 -6.43 -11.51
C ILE A 324 -8.05 -6.94 -12.57
N GLU A 325 -6.74 -6.69 -12.39
CA GLU A 325 -5.73 -7.16 -13.33
C GLU A 325 -5.73 -8.69 -13.42
N ASP A 326 -5.67 -9.19 -14.64
CA ASP A 326 -5.72 -10.61 -14.97
C ASP A 326 -4.92 -10.92 -16.26
N GLU A 327 -5.04 -12.14 -16.77
CA GLU A 327 -4.38 -12.61 -18.00
C GLU A 327 -4.71 -11.78 -19.25
N THR A 328 -5.78 -10.98 -19.24
CA THR A 328 -6.17 -10.12 -20.36
C THR A 328 -5.54 -8.73 -20.31
N THR A 329 -4.90 -8.38 -19.19
CA THR A 329 -4.20 -7.11 -19.00
C THR A 329 -2.78 -7.22 -19.57
N ASP A 330 -2.33 -6.19 -20.31
CA ASP A 330 -0.97 -6.15 -20.90
C ASP A 330 0.11 -5.79 -19.85
N ILE A 331 0.21 -6.62 -18.81
CA ILE A 331 1.20 -6.49 -17.74
C ILE A 331 2.64 -6.70 -18.28
N PRO A 332 2.92 -7.69 -19.16
CA PRO A 332 4.25 -7.82 -19.75
C PRO A 332 4.70 -6.55 -20.50
N GLY A 333 3.78 -5.91 -21.25
CA GLY A 333 4.05 -4.65 -21.93
C GLY A 333 4.37 -3.50 -20.97
N GLU A 334 3.67 -3.40 -19.82
CA GLU A 334 3.95 -2.42 -18.78
C GLU A 334 5.34 -2.63 -18.14
N ILE A 335 5.67 -3.87 -17.79
CA ILE A 335 6.98 -4.26 -17.24
C ILE A 335 8.09 -3.92 -18.24
N GLU A 336 7.91 -4.31 -19.51
CA GLU A 336 8.87 -4.04 -20.57
C GLU A 336 9.08 -2.53 -20.77
N ALA A 337 8.00 -1.75 -20.84
CA ALA A 337 8.06 -0.31 -20.99
C ALA A 337 8.82 0.35 -19.83
N THR A 338 8.59 -0.12 -18.60
CA THR A 338 9.27 0.36 -17.39
C THR A 338 10.78 0.09 -17.47
N LEU A 339 11.17 -1.17 -17.75
CA LEU A 339 12.58 -1.57 -17.83
C LEU A 339 13.32 -0.85 -18.94
N ARG A 340 12.69 -0.68 -20.11
CA ARG A 340 13.26 0.07 -21.24
C ARG A 340 13.47 1.54 -20.90
N LYS A 341 12.53 2.16 -20.19
CA LYS A 341 12.66 3.54 -19.68
C LYS A 341 13.82 3.66 -18.68
N GLY A 342 14.07 2.61 -17.88
CA GLY A 342 15.23 2.47 -17.00
C GLY A 342 16.56 2.19 -17.70
N GLY A 343 16.56 2.04 -19.04
CA GLY A 343 17.77 1.83 -19.85
C GLY A 343 18.13 0.37 -20.11
N LEU A 344 17.36 -0.59 -19.59
CA LEU A 344 17.56 -2.02 -19.84
C LEU A 344 16.93 -2.39 -21.19
N LYS A 345 17.78 -2.75 -22.16
CA LYS A 345 17.36 -2.94 -23.56
C LYS A 345 17.00 -4.38 -23.90
N ASP A 346 17.58 -5.35 -23.20
CA ASP A 346 17.33 -6.77 -23.43
C ASP A 346 16.28 -7.27 -22.44
N VAL A 347 15.01 -7.16 -22.84
CA VAL A 347 13.85 -7.62 -22.09
C VAL A 347 13.18 -8.72 -22.90
N VAL A 348 12.97 -9.88 -22.29
CA VAL A 348 12.35 -11.04 -22.93
C VAL A 348 11.14 -11.46 -22.11
N ALA A 349 9.95 -11.41 -22.68
CA ALA A 349 8.76 -12.04 -22.10
C ALA A 349 8.62 -13.46 -22.65
N LEU A 350 8.45 -14.42 -21.75
CA LEU A 350 8.25 -15.83 -22.11
C LEU A 350 6.74 -16.13 -22.19
N ASP A 351 6.33 -16.80 -23.26
CA ASP A 351 4.94 -17.23 -23.47
C ASP A 351 4.54 -18.44 -22.60
N GLN A 352 5.51 -19.08 -21.95
CA GLN A 352 5.30 -20.23 -21.07
C GLN A 352 4.62 -19.81 -19.76
N GLN A 353 3.69 -20.64 -19.30
CA GLN A 353 3.15 -20.56 -17.94
C GLN A 353 4.07 -21.31 -16.97
N PHE A 354 4.50 -20.62 -15.92
CA PHE A 354 5.32 -21.17 -14.87
C PHE A 354 4.48 -21.63 -13.68
N PRO A 355 4.85 -22.71 -12.98
CA PRO A 355 4.18 -23.10 -11.76
C PRO A 355 4.44 -22.08 -10.64
N TYR A 356 3.43 -21.77 -9.83
CA TYR A 356 3.54 -20.91 -8.65
C TYR A 356 4.30 -21.60 -7.51
N GLU A 357 5.63 -21.70 -7.65
CA GLU A 357 6.51 -22.43 -6.75
C GLU A 357 7.55 -21.54 -6.07
N PHE A 358 8.07 -22.02 -4.94
CA PHE A 358 9.07 -21.35 -4.10
C PHE A 358 10.21 -22.33 -3.81
N CYS A 359 11.38 -21.81 -3.48
CA CYS A 359 12.51 -22.64 -3.08
C CYS A 359 12.18 -23.42 -1.79
N ASP A 360 12.33 -24.75 -1.84
CA ASP A 360 12.05 -25.63 -0.69
C ASP A 360 12.96 -25.36 0.52
N ASP A 361 14.16 -24.83 0.32
CA ASP A 361 15.15 -24.62 1.38
C ASP A 361 14.96 -23.30 2.13
N CYS A 362 14.68 -22.20 1.41
CA CYS A 362 14.63 -20.85 1.99
C CYS A 362 13.25 -20.17 1.88
N GLY A 363 12.32 -20.74 1.10
CA GLY A 363 10.99 -20.17 0.85
C GLY A 363 10.96 -18.96 -0.08
N ALA A 364 12.09 -18.58 -0.70
CA ALA A 364 12.14 -17.45 -1.63
C ALA A 364 11.47 -17.79 -2.98
N PRO A 365 10.90 -16.79 -3.69
CA PRO A 365 10.40 -16.99 -5.04
C PRO A 365 11.50 -17.50 -5.98
N LEU A 366 11.14 -18.39 -6.90
CA LEU A 366 12.00 -18.75 -8.04
C LEU A 366 11.68 -17.86 -9.24
N TYR A 367 12.69 -17.55 -10.05
CA TYR A 367 12.59 -16.59 -11.15
C TYR A 367 12.89 -17.24 -12.50
N PRO A 368 12.24 -16.80 -13.58
CA PRO A 368 12.46 -17.36 -14.91
C PRO A 368 13.83 -16.95 -15.45
N ASN A 369 14.55 -17.89 -16.05
CA ASN A 369 15.73 -17.63 -16.87
C ASN A 369 15.39 -17.66 -18.37
N ILE A 370 16.36 -17.32 -19.22
CA ILE A 370 16.15 -17.24 -20.67
C ILE A 370 15.84 -18.59 -21.32
N ASP A 371 16.25 -19.69 -20.69
CA ASP A 371 16.05 -21.05 -21.20
C ASP A 371 14.64 -21.61 -20.86
N GLY A 372 13.86 -20.89 -20.05
CA GLY A 372 12.51 -21.29 -19.66
C GLY A 372 12.45 -22.12 -18.37
N ASP A 373 13.52 -22.09 -17.56
CA ASP A 373 13.58 -22.72 -16.24
C ASP A 373 13.33 -21.71 -15.11
N THR A 374 12.87 -22.20 -13.96
CA THR A 374 12.72 -21.45 -12.70
C THR A 374 13.93 -21.70 -11.82
N VAL A 375 14.67 -20.64 -11.48
CA VAL A 375 15.91 -20.75 -10.71
C VAL A 375 15.94 -19.79 -9.53
N HIS A 376 16.74 -20.12 -8.53
CA HIS A 376 16.99 -19.23 -7.40
C HIS A 376 17.86 -18.06 -7.84
N ALA A 377 17.58 -16.86 -7.36
CA ALA A 377 18.44 -15.70 -7.60
C ALA A 377 19.73 -15.80 -6.78
N GLU A 378 20.88 -15.77 -7.45
CA GLU A 378 22.19 -15.89 -6.83
C GLU A 378 23.13 -14.80 -7.37
N MET A 379 23.51 -13.88 -6.49
CA MET A 379 24.51 -12.86 -6.83
C MET A 379 25.87 -13.52 -7.05
N PRO A 380 26.65 -13.12 -8.08
CA PRO A 380 28.04 -13.55 -8.26
C PRO A 380 28.83 -13.15 -7.01
N GLU A 381 29.26 -14.14 -6.23
CA GLU A 381 29.82 -14.07 -4.88
C GLU A 381 30.20 -12.66 -4.36
N GLN A 382 29.42 -12.13 -3.41
CA GLN A 382 29.99 -11.31 -2.34
C GLN A 382 30.46 -12.25 -1.23
N ASN A 383 31.77 -12.41 -1.04
CA ASN A 383 32.31 -13.00 0.17
C ASN A 383 31.71 -12.28 1.40
N ASN A 384 30.77 -12.94 2.09
CA ASN A 384 30.15 -12.62 3.39
C ASN A 384 28.98 -11.62 3.46
N ALA A 385 27.81 -11.94 2.87
CA ALA A 385 26.52 -11.51 3.44
C ALA A 385 25.39 -12.50 3.10
N PRO A 386 24.46 -12.81 4.04
CA PRO A 386 23.31 -13.67 3.75
C PRO A 386 22.37 -13.02 2.72
N SER A 387 21.76 -13.88 1.89
CA SER A 387 20.82 -13.53 0.82
C SER A 387 19.76 -12.55 1.31
N GLN A 388 19.61 -11.43 0.60
CA GLN A 388 18.53 -10.46 0.81
C GLN A 388 17.31 -10.96 0.03
N THR A 389 16.37 -11.60 0.74
CA THR A 389 15.09 -12.04 0.19
C THR A 389 14.19 -10.85 -0.13
N LEU A 390 13.68 -10.79 -1.37
CA LEU A 390 12.58 -9.92 -1.79
C LEU A 390 11.29 -10.74 -1.78
N HIS A 391 10.20 -10.13 -1.31
CA HIS A 391 8.84 -10.59 -1.58
C HIS A 391 8.32 -9.89 -2.83
#